data_AF-A0A2D5XZ31-F1
#
_entry.id   AF-A0A2D5XZ31-F1
#
_cell.length_a   1.000
_cell.length_b   1.000
_cell.length_c   1.000
_cell.angle_alpha   90.00
_cell.angle_beta   90.00
_cell.angle_gamma   90.00
#
_symmetry.space_group_name_H-M   'P 1'
#
loop_
_entity.id
_entity.type
_entity.pdbx_description
1 polymer ?
#
loop_
_entity_poly.entity_id
_entity_poly.type
_entity_poly.pdbx_seq_one_letter_code
_entity_poly.pdbx_strand_id
1 'polypeptide(L)' 'MQKTTIQINKSTLEKLKQLKKYERESYDEVITTLAEEAEEETLTKEEIEDLQEALEQVKRGELFSIEEVAKELNISLN' A
#
# COMPACT_ATOMS: atom_id res chain seq x y z
N MET A 1 14.49 -4.63 22.59
CA MET A 1 14.55 -3.32 21.91
C MET A 1 14.71 -2.23 22.95
N GLN A 2 15.67 -1.32 22.76
CA GLN A 2 15.90 -0.20 23.65
C GLN A 2 14.89 0.90 23.31
N LYS A 3 14.09 1.33 24.28
CA LYS A 3 13.10 2.39 24.09
C LYS A 3 13.72 3.74 24.41
N THR A 4 13.39 4.74 23.62
CA THR A 4 13.74 6.14 23.87
C THR A 4 12.47 6.97 24.09
N THR A 5 12.63 8.23 24.46
CA THR A 5 11.51 9.17 24.61
C THR A 5 11.66 10.31 23.61
N ILE A 6 10.56 10.70 22.98
CA ILE A 6 10.47 11.88 22.12
C ILE A 6 9.43 12.85 22.71
N GLN A 7 9.61 14.14 22.46
CA GLN A 7 8.62 15.15 22.82
C GLN A 7 7.78 15.52 21.61
N ILE A 8 6.45 15.47 21.77
CA ILE A 8 5.50 15.84 20.73
C ILE A 8 4.41 16.73 21.34
N ASN A 9 3.79 17.56 20.51
CA ASN A 9 2.64 18.37 20.93
C ASN A 9 1.43 17.48 21.19
N LYS A 10 0.52 17.93 22.08
CA LYS A 10 -0.76 17.23 22.34
C LYS A 10 -1.58 17.03 21.06
N SER A 11 -1.58 18.01 20.16
CA SER A 11 -2.27 17.91 18.86
C SER A 11 -1.68 16.81 17.98
N THR A 12 -0.36 16.61 17.99
CA THR A 12 0.29 15.52 17.27
C THR A 12 -0.08 14.17 17.88
N LEU A 13 -0.14 14.05 19.20
CA LEU A 13 -0.56 12.83 19.88
C LEU A 13 -1.99 12.42 19.49
N GLU A 14 -2.93 13.37 19.42
CA GLU A 14 -4.30 13.09 18.99
C GLU A 14 -4.37 12.62 17.53
N LYS A 15 -3.55 13.20 16.63
CA LYS A 15 -3.44 12.71 15.25
C LYS A 15 -2.90 11.28 15.20
N LEU A 16 -1.84 10.97 15.95
CA LEU A 16 -1.30 9.61 16.03
C LEU A 16 -2.33 8.62 16.58
N LYS A 17 -3.19 9.05 17.50
CA LYS A 17 -4.28 8.22 18.03
C LYS A 17 -5.34 7.90 16.97
N GLN A 18 -5.65 8.86 16.08
CA GLN A 18 -6.58 8.66 14.97
C GLN A 18 -6.00 7.77 13.86
N LEU A 19 -4.67 7.74 13.72
CA LEU A 19 -3.98 6.92 12.72
C LEU A 19 -3.82 5.46 13.13
N LYS A 20 -4.16 5.09 14.38
CA LYS A 20 -4.14 3.69 14.81
C LYS A 20 -5.13 2.86 14.02
N LYS A 21 -4.64 1.80 13.37
CA LYS A 21 -5.45 0.81 12.65
C LYS A 21 -6.12 -0.17 13.63
N TYR A 22 -5.50 -0.40 14.79
CA TYR A 22 -6.01 -1.31 15.83
C TYR A 22 -5.97 -0.68 17.22
N GLU A 23 -6.91 -1.07 18.10
CA GLU A 23 -7.02 -0.52 19.47
C GLU A 23 -5.72 -0.70 20.29
N ARG A 24 -5.01 -1.82 20.07
CA ARG A 24 -3.82 -2.20 20.84
C ARG A 24 -2.49 -1.83 20.18
N GLU A 25 -2.54 -1.17 19.02
CA GLU A 25 -1.35 -0.75 18.29
C GLU A 25 -0.57 0.30 19.10
N SER A 26 0.75 0.14 19.18
CA SER A 26 1.62 1.07 19.89
C SER A 26 1.92 2.31 19.06
N TYR A 27 2.25 3.43 19.71
CA TYR A 27 2.68 4.62 18.96
C TYR A 27 4.01 4.42 18.23
N ASP A 28 4.85 3.51 18.73
CA ASP A 28 6.10 3.14 18.07
C ASP A 28 5.80 2.50 16.71
N GLU A 29 4.91 1.49 16.68
CA GLU A 29 4.45 0.85 15.44
C GLU A 29 3.82 1.85 14.47
N VAL A 30 2.91 2.71 14.94
CA VAL A 30 2.30 3.74 14.09
C VAL A 30 3.34 4.67 13.47
N ILE A 31 4.31 5.14 14.27
CA ILE A 31 5.34 6.05 13.79
C ILE A 31 6.25 5.35 12.78
N THR A 32 6.62 4.09 13.03
CA THR A 32 7.42 3.28 12.10
C THR A 32 6.70 3.09 10.78
N THR A 33 5.43 2.65 10.79
CA THR A 33 4.66 2.47 9.56
C THR A 33 4.49 3.77 8.79
N LEU A 34 4.23 4.89 9.46
CA LEU A 34 4.14 6.19 8.78
C LEU A 34 5.49 6.65 8.18
N ALA A 35 6.61 6.29 8.81
CA ALA A 35 7.93 6.58 8.26
C ALA A 35 8.22 5.71 7.03
N GLU A 36 7.88 4.43 7.09
CA GLU A 36 7.98 3.50 5.95
C GLU A 36 7.09 3.97 4.79
N GLU A 37 5.81 4.29 5.04
CA GLU A 37 4.88 4.83 4.05
C GLU A 37 5.35 6.17 3.44
N ALA A 38 6.14 6.97 4.18
CA ALA A 38 6.72 8.22 3.68
C ALA A 38 8.01 8.01 2.87
N GLU A 39 8.70 6.89 3.07
CA GLU A 39 9.87 6.47 2.29
C GLU A 39 9.49 5.70 1.02
N GLU A 40 8.32 5.05 1.00
CA GLU A 40 7.79 4.40 -0.19
C GLU A 40 7.54 5.41 -1.32
N GLU A 41 8.05 5.11 -2.52
CA GLU A 41 7.79 5.93 -3.70
C GLU A 41 6.29 5.91 -4.00
N THR A 42 5.67 7.09 -4.02
CA THR A 42 4.29 7.21 -4.48
C THR A 42 4.22 6.85 -5.96
N LEU A 43 3.18 6.12 -6.36
CA LEU A 43 2.91 5.85 -7.77
C LEU A 43 2.99 7.14 -8.59
N THR A 44 3.75 7.07 -9.67
CA THR A 44 3.79 8.12 -10.68
C THR A 44 2.43 8.28 -11.34
N LYS A 45 2.22 9.42 -12.02
CA LYS A 45 0.94 9.65 -12.72
C LYS A 45 0.68 8.61 -13.82
N GLU A 46 1.74 8.17 -14.50
CA GLU A 46 1.68 7.15 -15.54
C GLU A 46 1.23 5.81 -14.95
N GLU A 47 1.84 5.37 -13.84
CA GLU A 47 1.41 4.13 -13.15
C GLU A 47 -0.04 4.20 -12.66
N ILE A 48 -0.50 5.37 -12.21
CA ILE A 48 -1.91 5.57 -11.81
C ILE A 48 -2.83 5.46 -13.02
N GLU A 49 -2.47 6.05 -14.16
CA GLU A 49 -3.24 5.97 -15.41
C GLU A 49 -3.32 4.53 -15.93
N ASP A 50 -2.21 3.80 -15.95
CA ASP A 50 -2.15 2.40 -16.35
C ASP A 50 -3.05 1.51 -15.47
N LEU A 51 -3.02 1.73 -14.15
CA LEU A 51 -3.88 1.01 -13.21
C LEU A 51 -5.37 1.35 -13.43
N GLN A 52 -5.69 2.60 -13.73
CA GLN A 52 -7.07 3.01 -14.04
C GLN A 52 -7.56 2.33 -15.31
N GLU A 53 -6.75 2.29 -16.36
CA GLU A 53 -7.09 1.60 -17.61
C GLU A 53 -7.33 0.11 -17.35
N ALA A 54 -6.42 -0.56 -16.65
CA ALA A 54 -6.57 -1.97 -16.29
C ALA A 54 -7.88 -2.24 -15.51
N LEU A 55 -8.24 -1.37 -14.56
CA LEU A 55 -9.51 -1.47 -13.83
C LEU A 55 -10.73 -1.30 -14.75
N GLU A 56 -10.65 -0.45 -15.78
CA GLU A 56 -11.72 -0.31 -16.75
C GLU A 56 -11.85 -1.52 -17.68
N GLN A 57 -10.72 -2.09 -18.13
CA GLN A 57 -10.70 -3.33 -18.91
C GLN A 57 -11.41 -4.47 -18.16
N VAL A 58 -11.09 -4.63 -16.86
CA VAL A 58 -11.78 -5.58 -15.98
C VAL A 58 -13.27 -5.31 -15.90
N LYS A 59 -13.69 -4.05 -15.75
CA LYS A 59 -15.12 -3.66 -15.72
C LYS A 59 -15.83 -3.96 -17.04
N ARG A 60 -15.14 -3.83 -18.18
CA ARG A 60 -15.68 -4.17 -19.51
C ARG A 60 -15.70 -5.67 -19.78
N GLY A 61 -15.13 -6.49 -18.88
CA GLY A 61 -15.03 -7.94 -19.05
C GLY A 61 -13.92 -8.36 -20.01
N GLU A 62 -12.98 -7.46 -20.29
CA GLU A 62 -11.78 -7.73 -21.08
C GLU A 62 -10.77 -8.49 -20.21
N LEU A 63 -11.08 -9.75 -19.93
CA LEU A 63 -10.28 -10.65 -19.10
C LEU A 63 -9.68 -11.76 -19.95
N PHE A 64 -8.43 -12.11 -19.65
CA PHE A 64 -7.76 -13.26 -20.24
C PHE A 64 -7.70 -14.39 -19.21
N SER A 65 -7.91 -15.62 -19.66
CA SER A 65 -7.66 -16.79 -18.82
C SER A 65 -6.17 -16.97 -18.57
N ILE A 66 -5.82 -17.62 -17.46
CA ILE A 66 -4.43 -17.92 -17.11
C ILE A 66 -3.77 -18.77 -18.19
N GLU A 67 -4.51 -19.68 -18.82
CA GLU A 67 -4.04 -20.54 -19.90
C GLU A 67 -3.72 -19.73 -21.17
N GLU A 68 -4.55 -18.74 -21.52
CA GLU A 68 -4.33 -17.84 -22.66
C GLU A 68 -3.07 -16.99 -22.46
N VAL A 69 -2.93 -16.37 -21.29
CA VAL A 69 -1.77 -15.54 -20.95
C VAL A 69 -0.49 -16.37 -20.92
N ALA A 70 -0.52 -17.57 -20.34
CA ALA A 70 0.64 -18.46 -20.29
C ALA A 70 1.09 -18.89 -21.69
N LYS A 71 0.15 -19.17 -22.59
CA LYS A 71 0.45 -19.50 -23.98
C LYS A 71 1.10 -18.33 -24.72
N GLU A 72 0.58 -17.11 -24.53
CA GLU A 72 1.12 -15.90 -25.17
C GLU A 72 2.53 -15.56 -24.66
N LEU A 73 2.76 -15.72 -23.35
CA LEU A 73 4.04 -15.46 -22.70
C LEU A 73 5.05 -16.63 -22.78
N ASN A 74 4.69 -17.75 -23.40
CA ASN A 74 5.48 -19.00 -23.44
C ASN A 74 5.88 -19.51 -22.04
N ILE A 75 4.98 -19.41 -21.08
CA ILE A 75 5.15 -19.91 -19.71
C ILE A 75 4.44 -21.26 -19.56
N SER A 76 5.08 -22.23 -18.91
CA SER A 76 4.45 -23.51 -18.57
C SER A 76 3.76 -23.41 -17.22
N LEU A 77 2.45 -23.69 -17.19
CA LEU A 77 1.68 -23.83 -15.96
C LEU A 77 1.92 -25.24 -15.41
N ASN A 78 2.49 -25.34 -14.20
CA ASN A 78 2.75 -26.60 -13.49
C ASN A 78 1.66 -26.92 -12.48
#